data_AF-A0A346BZW4-F1
#
_entry.id   AF-A0A346BZW4-F1
#
_cell.length_a   1.000
_cell.length_b   1.000
_cell.length_c   1.000
_cell.angle_alpha   90.00
_cell.angle_beta   90.00
_cell.angle_gamma   90.00
#
_symmetry.space_group_name_H-M   'P 1'
#
loop_
_entity.id
_entity.type
_entity.pdbx_description
1 polymer ?
#
loop_
_entity_poly.entity_id
_entity_poly.type
_entity_poly.pdbx_seq_one_letter_code
_entity_poly.pdbx_strand_id
1 'polypeptide(L)' 'MSEPLHRIADTVADITESDAVAVLTALGLQKDRRQPAKKALRTPLPPLGAPSDVSLDVEWV' A
#
# COMPACT_ATOMS: atom_id res chain seq x y z
N MET A 1 -24.46 -21.96 15.92
CA MET A 1 -23.31 -21.93 16.84
C MET A 1 -22.30 -20.90 16.34
N SER A 2 -22.42 -19.65 16.76
CA SER A 2 -21.51 -18.57 16.32
C SER A 2 -21.50 -17.35 17.27
N GLU A 3 -22.22 -17.42 18.39
CA GLU A 3 -22.36 -16.33 19.36
C GLU A 3 -21.02 -15.74 19.84
N PRO A 4 -19.97 -16.53 20.14
CA PRO A 4 -18.68 -15.96 20.55
C PRO A 4 -17.98 -15.21 19.42
N LEU A 5 -18.08 -15.71 18.18
CA LEU A 5 -17.48 -15.07 17.01
C LEU A 5 -18.21 -13.79 16.65
N HIS A 6 -19.53 -13.75 16.83
CA HIS A 6 -20.35 -12.57 16.58
C HIS A 6 -19.96 -11.42 17.52
N ARG A 7 -19.78 -11.70 18.82
CA ARG A 7 -19.33 -10.69 19.80
C ARG A 7 -17.95 -10.13 19.49
N ILE A 8 -17.03 -10.98 19.01
CA ILE A 8 -15.70 -10.53 18.59
C ILE A 8 -15.83 -9.63 17.35
N ALA A 9 -16.65 -10.02 16.38
CA ALA A 9 -16.88 -9.23 15.17
C ALA A 9 -17.50 -7.86 15.48
N ASP A 10 -18.49 -7.80 16.38
CA ASP A 10 -19.10 -6.53 16.81
C ASP A 10 -18.08 -5.63 17.52
N THR A 11 -17.27 -6.21 18.42
CA THR A 11 -16.22 -5.47 19.13
C THR A 11 -15.16 -4.91 18.18
N VAL A 12 -14.80 -5.65 17.12
CA VAL A 12 -13.84 -5.21 16.10
C VAL A 12 -14.47 -4.17 15.16
N ALA A 13 -15.77 -4.29 14.85
CA ALA A 13 -16.49 -3.34 14.02
C ALA A 13 -16.64 -1.96 14.68
N ASP A 14 -16.68 -1.91 16.01
CA ASP A 14 -16.73 -0.67 16.80
C ASP A 14 -15.37 0.06 16.89
N ILE A 15 -14.28 -0.54 16.43
CA ILE A 15 -12.94 0.08 16.45
C ILE A 15 -12.87 1.18 15.40
N THR A 16 -12.53 2.39 15.82
CA THR A 16 -12.37 3.51 14.90
C THR A 16 -11.01 3.49 14.21
N GLU A 17 -10.90 4.18 13.06
CA GLU A 17 -9.59 4.37 12.39
C GLU A 17 -8.56 5.00 13.33
N SER A 18 -9.00 5.89 14.22
CA SER A 18 -8.15 6.53 15.24
C SER A 18 -7.57 5.50 16.22
N ASP A 19 -8.40 4.57 16.69
CA ASP A 19 -7.98 3.52 17.62
C ASP A 19 -6.97 2.58 16.96
N ALA A 20 -7.20 2.23 15.69
CA ALA A 20 -6.26 1.43 14.90
C ALA A 20 -4.91 2.16 14.74
N VAL A 21 -4.92 3.46 14.43
CA VAL A 21 -3.69 4.26 14.31
C VAL A 21 -2.96 4.35 15.65
N ALA A 22 -3.67 4.51 16.77
CA ALA A 22 -3.08 4.56 18.10
C ALA A 22 -2.36 3.25 18.46
N VAL A 23 -2.99 2.10 18.20
CA VAL A 23 -2.39 0.77 18.41
C VAL A 23 -1.17 0.57 17.52
N LEU A 24 -1.27 0.88 16.23
CA LEU A 24 -0.16 0.76 15.29
C LEU A 24 1.03 1.64 15.70
N THR A 25 0.76 2.85 16.18
CA THR A 25 1.80 3.76 16.69
C THR A 25 2.45 3.22 17.97
N ALA A 26 1.66 2.67 18.90
CA ALA A 26 2.16 2.06 20.13
C ALA A 26 3.01 0.80 19.84
N LEU A 27 2.70 0.06 18.77
CA LEU A 27 3.50 -1.07 18.27
C LEU A 27 4.74 -0.63 17.48
N GLY A 28 5.01 0.68 17.40
CA GLY A 28 6.17 1.22 16.71
C GLY A 28 6.01 1.31 15.19
N LEU A 29 4.83 1.03 14.64
CA LEU A 29 4.50 1.31 13.25
C LEU A 29 4.28 2.82 13.09
N GLN A 30 5.39 3.56 13.08
CA GLN A 30 5.40 4.93 12.58
C GLN A 30 5.00 4.84 11.12
N LYS A 31 3.79 5.31 10.77
CA LYS A 31 3.41 5.57 9.38
C LYS A 31 4.33 6.69 8.93
N ASP A 32 5.50 6.30 8.45
CA ASP A 32 6.51 7.18 7.89
C ASP A 32 5.85 7.79 6.66
N ARG A 33 5.06 8.84 6.86
CA ARG A 33 4.57 9.75 5.83
C ARG A 33 5.76 10.59 5.37
N ARG A 34 6.90 9.95 5.13
CA ARG A 34 7.69 10.24 3.96
C ARG A 34 6.70 10.07 2.82
N GLN A 35 6.13 11.19 2.39
CA GLN A 35 5.87 11.36 0.97
C GLN A 35 7.00 10.62 0.26
N PRO A 36 6.74 9.74 -0.72
CA PRO A 36 7.80 9.42 -1.64
C PRO A 36 8.21 10.78 -2.18
N ALA A 37 9.30 11.34 -1.65
CA ALA A 37 9.95 12.50 -2.21
C ALA A 37 10.06 12.07 -3.64
N LYS A 38 9.34 12.76 -4.53
CA LYS A 38 9.32 12.46 -5.96
C LYS A 38 10.78 12.50 -6.34
N LYS A 39 11.45 11.34 -6.30
CA LYS A 39 12.82 11.18 -6.74
C LYS A 39 12.65 11.50 -8.19
N ALA A 40 13.00 12.73 -8.57
CA ALA A 40 13.05 13.12 -9.95
C ALA A 40 13.86 12.02 -10.62
N LEU A 41 13.17 11.17 -11.40
CA LEU A 41 13.80 10.12 -12.16
C LEU A 41 14.80 10.85 -13.04
N ARG A 42 16.08 10.78 -12.64
CA ARG A 42 17.23 11.35 -13.35
C ARG A 42 17.53 10.57 -14.64
N THR A 43 16.60 9.71 -15.07
CA THR A 43 16.65 9.07 -16.36
C THR A 43 16.16 10.09 -17.38
N PRO A 44 17.04 10.62 -18.26
CA PRO A 44 16.58 11.48 -19.34
C PRO A 44 15.56 10.71 -20.17
N LEU A 45 14.45 11.38 -20.52
CA LEU A 45 13.44 10.80 -21.40
C LEU A 45 14.11 10.41 -22.73
N PRO A 46 13.85 9.20 -23.27
CA PRO A 46 14.31 8.89 -24.61
C PRO A 46 13.69 9.89 -25.60
N PRO A 47 14.45 10.35 -26.61
CA PRO A 47 13.94 11.29 -27.60
C PRO A 47 12.68 10.71 -28.27
N LEU A 48 11.67 11.57 -28.42
CA LEU A 48 10.38 11.27 -29.05
C LEU A 48 10.63 10.92 -30.54
N GLY A 49 10.99 9.67 -30.82
CA GLY A 49 11.38 9.24 -32.17
C GLY A 49 12.09 7.90 -32.27
N ALA A 50 12.34 7.19 -31.17
CA ALA A 50 12.83 5.81 -31.26
C ALA A 50 11.66 4.86 -31.62
N PRO A 51 11.75 4.06 -32.70
CA PRO A 51 10.76 3.01 -32.95
C PRO A 51 10.81 2.00 -31.80
N SER A 52 9.68 1.85 -31.12
CA SER A 52 9.48 0.91 -30.03
C SER A 52 9.37 -0.51 -30.57
N ASP A 53 10.49 -1.13 -30.92
CA ASP A 53 10.56 -2.55 -31.28
C ASP A 53 10.80 -3.43 -30.03
N VAL A 54 10.15 -3.07 -28.93
CA VAL A 54 10.20 -3.84 -27.67
C VAL A 54 8.99 -4.76 -27.63
N SER A 55 9.13 -5.91 -28.29
CA SER A 55 8.24 -7.06 -28.09
C SER A 55 8.58 -7.72 -26.75
N LEU A 56 7.87 -7.33 -25.69
CA LEU A 56 7.94 -8.00 -24.40
C LEU A 56 6.97 -9.18 -24.41
N ASP A 57 7.49 -10.34 -24.77
CA ASP A 57 6.83 -11.62 -24.56
C ASP A 57 6.95 -11.97 -23.06
N VAL A 58 5.83 -11.88 -22.34
CA VAL A 58 5.76 -12.26 -20.92
C VAL A 58 4.78 -13.42 -20.82
N GLU A 59 5.34 -14.61 -20.69
CA GLU A 59 4.64 -15.82 -20.27
C GLU A 59 4.28 -15.67 -18.77
N TRP A 60 2.99 -15.57 -18.48
CA TRP A 60 2.49 -15.67 -17.10
C TRP A 60 2.19 -17.14 -16.82
N VAL A 61 2.91 -17.74 -15.87
CA VAL A 61 2.65 -19.09 -15.32
C VAL A 61 1.49 -19.05 -14.33
#